data_AF-A0A227IYI7-F1
#
_entry.id   AF-A0A227IYI7-F1
#
_cell.length_a   1.000
_cell.length_b   1.000
_cell.length_c   1.000
_cell.angle_alpha   90.00
_cell.angle_beta   90.00
_cell.angle_gamma   90.00
#
_symmetry.space_group_name_H-M   'P 1'
#
loop_
_entity.id
_entity.type
_entity.pdbx_description
1 polymer ?
#
loop_
_entity_poly.entity_id
_entity_poly.type
_entity_poly.pdbx_seq_one_letter_code
_entity_poly.pdbx_strand_id
1 'polypeptide(L)'
;SGGALVNLNGELIGINTAILGPNGGNVGIGFAIPSNMMRNLTEQILEFGEVKRGMLGVQGGEVTSELAEALGYESSKGAFISQV
;
A
#
# COMPACT_ATOMS: atom_id res chain seq x y z
N SER A 1 17.30 -1.67 2.06
CA SER A 1 16.84 -0.58 1.17
C SER A 1 16.18 0.51 2.03
N GLY A 2 16.25 1.78 1.63
CA GLY A 2 15.66 2.91 2.37
C GLY A 2 15.93 4.29 1.78
N GLY A 3 16.41 4.37 0.53
CA GLY A 3 16.72 5.64 -0.13
C GLY A 3 15.47 6.38 -0.61
N ALA A 4 15.60 7.69 -0.81
CA ALA A 4 14.53 8.54 -1.32
C ALA A 4 14.18 8.19 -2.77
N LEU A 5 12.87 8.18 -3.06
CA LEU A 5 12.32 8.27 -4.41
C LEU A 5 11.74 9.68 -4.57
N VAL A 6 12.23 10.43 -5.55
CA VAL A 6 11.86 11.83 -5.77
C VAL A 6 11.30 12.06 -7.17
N ASN A 7 10.43 13.05 -7.31
CA ASN A 7 9.98 13.52 -8.63
C ASN A 7 10.98 14.54 -9.23
N LEU A 8 10.68 15.05 -10.43
CA LEU A 8 11.56 16.00 -11.14
C LEU A 8 11.71 17.36 -10.44
N ASN A 9 10.81 17.70 -9.51
CA ASN A 9 10.90 18.91 -8.70
C ASN A 9 11.76 18.69 -7.44
N GLY A 10 12.28 17.47 -7.21
CA GLY A 10 13.01 17.11 -6.00
C GLY A 10 12.13 16.81 -4.79
N GLU A 11 10.82 16.65 -4.98
CA GLU A 11 9.89 16.35 -3.89
C GLU A 11 9.89 14.85 -3.58
N LEU A 12 9.90 14.49 -2.30
CA LEU A 12 9.85 13.10 -1.85
C LEU A 12 8.48 12.46 -2.15
N ILE A 13 8.47 11.45 -3.02
CA ILE A 13 7.25 10.71 -3.38
C ILE A 13 7.21 9.30 -2.80
N GLY A 14 8.33 8.77 -2.32
CA GLY A 14 8.35 7.49 -1.61
C GLY A 14 9.72 7.10 -1.06
N ILE A 15 9.76 5.96 -0.36
CA ILE A 15 10.98 5.36 0.20
C ILE A 15 11.19 3.98 -0.43
N ASN A 16 12.28 3.84 -1.19
CA ASN A 16 12.62 2.59 -1.87
C ASN A 16 12.82 1.48 -0.83
N THR A 17 12.00 0.42 -0.92
CA THR A 17 11.92 -0.60 0.15
C THR A 17 12.26 -1.98 -0.37
N ALA A 18 11.80 -2.34 -1.57
CA ALA A 18 12.04 -3.66 -2.14
C ALA A 18 12.31 -3.59 -3.65
N ILE A 19 12.89 -4.67 -4.16
CA ILE A 19 13.05 -4.95 -5.58
C ILE A 19 12.51 -6.35 -5.86
N LEU A 20 12.04 -6.58 -7.07
CA LEU A 20 11.70 -7.90 -7.56
C LEU A 20 12.66 -8.26 -8.68
N GLY A 21 13.28 -9.44 -8.59
CA GLY A 21 14.10 -10.01 -9.66
C GLY A 21 14.73 -11.34 -9.27
N PRO A 22 15.13 -12.17 -10.25
CA PRO A 22 15.83 -13.44 -9.99
C PRO A 22 17.08 -13.21 -9.12
N ASN A 23 17.30 -14.09 -8.15
CA ASN A 23 18.47 -14.07 -7.26
C ASN A 23 18.68 -12.75 -6.48
N GLY A 24 17.62 -11.94 -6.31
CA GLY A 24 17.71 -10.65 -5.61
C GLY A 24 18.41 -9.53 -6.41
N GLY A 25 18.66 -9.75 -7.70
CA GLY A 25 19.15 -8.71 -8.60
C GLY A 25 18.03 -7.77 -9.04
N ASN A 26 18.34 -6.48 -9.18
CA ASN A 26 17.38 -5.52 -9.72
C ASN A 26 17.23 -5.72 -11.25
N VAL A 27 16.01 -6.03 -11.71
CA VAL A 27 15.67 -6.15 -13.14
C VAL A 27 14.82 -4.98 -13.66
N GLY A 28 14.78 -3.87 -12.93
CA GLY A 28 13.99 -2.68 -13.25
C GLY A 28 12.64 -2.61 -12.55
N ILE A 29 12.33 -3.54 -11.64
CA ILE A 29 11.09 -3.55 -10.85
C ILE A 29 11.41 -3.23 -9.40
N GLY A 30 11.15 -1.98 -9.00
CA GLY A 30 11.32 -1.49 -7.64
C GLY A 30 9.99 -1.11 -7.00
N PHE A 31 9.91 -1.27 -5.68
CA PHE A 31 8.76 -0.92 -4.87
C PHE A 31 9.14 0.09 -3.80
N ALA A 32 8.33 1.14 -3.67
CA ALA A 32 8.50 2.19 -2.69
C ALA A 32 7.27 2.30 -1.78
N ILE A 33 7.51 2.56 -0.49
CA ILE A 33 6.45 2.98 0.42
C ILE A 33 6.11 4.44 0.09
N PRO A 34 4.85 4.79 -0.20
CA PRO A 34 4.45 6.16 -0.55
C PRO A 34 4.75 7.19 0.55
N SER A 35 5.09 8.42 0.16
CA SER A 35 5.50 9.47 1.10
C SER A 35 4.40 9.91 2.08
N ASN A 36 3.12 9.85 1.68
CA ASN A 36 1.99 10.11 2.57
C ASN A 36 1.86 9.05 3.69
N MET A 37 2.05 7.77 3.36
CA MET A 37 2.08 6.70 4.38
C MET A 37 3.27 6.89 5.31
N MET A 38 4.46 7.19 4.77
CA MET A 38 5.65 7.44 5.60
C MET A 38 5.44 8.62 6.54
N ARG A 39 4.91 9.74 6.06
CA ARG A 39 4.60 10.92 6.88
C ARG A 39 3.72 10.54 8.08
N ASN A 40 2.57 9.91 7.83
CA ASN A 40 1.63 9.50 8.87
C ASN A 40 2.25 8.55 9.91
N LEU A 41 3.11 7.62 9.48
CA LEU A 41 3.77 6.68 10.38
C LEU A 41 4.86 7.37 11.21
N THR A 42 5.66 8.24 10.58
CA THR A 42 6.73 8.97 11.28
C THR A 42 6.18 9.94 12.31
N GLU A 43 5.08 10.64 12.02
CA GLU A 43 4.43 11.55 12.96
C GLU A 43 3.95 10.79 14.20
N GLN A 44 3.31 9.64 14.03
CA GLN A 44 2.87 8.80 15.16
C GLN A 44 4.03 8.28 16.00
N ILE A 45 5.11 7.83 15.37
CA ILE A 45 6.29 7.32 16.10
C ILE A 45 6.95 8.45 16.88
N LEU A 46 7.04 9.66 16.31
CA LEU A 46 7.60 10.82 17.00
C LEU A 46 6.74 11.25 18.19
N GLU A 47 5.41 11.21 18.05
CA GLU A 47 4.49 11.66 19.11
C GLU A 47 4.28 10.61 20.21
N PHE A 48 4.12 9.34 19.85
CA PHE A 48 3.70 8.27 20.76
C PHE A 48 4.76 7.21 21.02
N GLY A 49 5.88 7.22 20.30
CA GLY A 49 6.90 6.16 20.35
C GLY A 49 6.55 4.89 19.58
N GLU A 50 5.33 4.80 19.01
CA GLU A 50 4.84 3.65 18.26
C GLU A 50 3.73 4.01 17.27
N VAL A 51 3.40 3.08 16.37
CA VAL A 51 2.29 3.23 15.41
C VAL A 51 1.00 2.70 16.04
N LYS A 52 -0.04 3.55 16.13
CA LYS A 52 -1.37 3.18 16.61
C LYS A 52 -2.27 2.81 15.44
N ARG A 53 -2.48 1.51 15.21
CA ARG A 53 -3.27 1.00 14.08
C ARG A 53 -4.77 1.04 14.38
N GLY A 54 -5.51 1.85 13.62
CA GLY A 54 -6.97 1.81 13.59
C GLY A 54 -7.49 0.65 12.74
N MET A 55 -8.65 0.10 13.11
CA MET A 55 -9.36 -0.93 12.35
C MET A 55 -10.81 -0.50 12.13
N LEU A 56 -11.35 -0.78 10.94
CA LEU A 56 -12.76 -0.51 10.63
C LEU A 56 -13.73 -1.50 11.29
N GLY A 57 -13.25 -2.70 11.66
CA GLY A 57 -14.07 -3.75 12.27
C GLY A 57 -14.83 -4.65 11.27
N VAL A 58 -14.54 -4.53 9.97
CA VAL A 58 -15.18 -5.34 8.93
C VAL A 58 -14.29 -6.49 8.47
N GLN A 59 -14.90 -7.59 8.02
CA GLN A 59 -14.22 -8.71 7.36
C GLN A 59 -14.70 -8.84 5.92
N GLY A 60 -13.84 -9.36 5.06
CA GLY A 60 -14.08 -9.31 3.62
C GLY A 60 -12.94 -9.86 2.78
N GLY A 61 -13.04 -9.61 1.47
CA GLY A 61 -12.05 -10.00 0.48
C GLY A 61 -11.96 -9.00 -0.68
N GLU A 62 -11.15 -9.34 -1.68
CA GLU A 62 -11.08 -8.56 -2.91
C GLU A 62 -12.33 -8.82 -3.77
N VAL A 63 -12.84 -7.78 -4.43
CA VAL A 63 -13.81 -7.99 -5.51
C VAL A 63 -13.05 -8.55 -6.71
N THR A 64 -13.25 -9.82 -7.04
CA THR A 64 -12.72 -10.41 -8.28
C THR A 64 -13.70 -10.21 -9.43
N SER A 65 -13.23 -10.39 -10.66
CA SER A 65 -14.09 -10.32 -11.85
C SER A 65 -15.22 -11.35 -11.80
N GLU A 66 -14.92 -12.56 -11.34
CA GLU A 66 -15.89 -13.66 -11.22
C GLU A 66 -16.94 -13.35 -10.14
N LEU A 67 -16.51 -12.77 -9.01
CA LEU A 67 -17.43 -12.35 -7.94
C LEU A 67 -18.31 -11.19 -8.40
N ALA A 68 -17.74 -10.21 -9.13
CA ALA A 68 -18.48 -9.09 -9.67
C ALA A 68 -19.54 -9.54 -10.67
N GLU A 69 -19.21 -10.46 -11.58
CA GLU A 69 -20.17 -11.03 -12.53
C GLU A 69 -21.28 -11.80 -11.83
N ALA A 70 -20.94 -12.66 -10.86
CA ALA A 70 -21.91 -13.45 -10.12
C ALA A 70 -22.90 -12.61 -9.30
N LEU A 71 -22.47 -11.42 -8.82
CA LEU A 71 -23.28 -10.51 -8.02
C LEU A 71 -23.89 -9.35 -8.83
N GLY A 72 -23.61 -9.26 -10.14
CA GLY A 72 -24.11 -8.20 -11.01
C GLY A 72 -23.49 -6.82 -10.73
N TYR A 73 -22.25 -6.75 -10.24
CA TYR A 73 -21.54 -5.50 -10.03
C TYR A 73 -20.91 -4.98 -11.33
N GLU A 74 -21.00 -3.67 -11.55
CA GLU A 74 -20.39 -3.01 -12.73
C GLU A 74 -18.86 -2.91 -12.63
N SER A 75 -18.30 -2.97 -11.43
CA SER A 75 -16.86 -2.84 -11.18
C SER A 75 -16.30 -4.12 -10.56
N SER A 76 -15.18 -4.60 -11.12
CA SER A 76 -14.35 -5.66 -10.57
C SER A 76 -13.23 -5.14 -9.66
N LYS A 77 -13.35 -3.91 -9.15
CA LYS A 77 -12.38 -3.29 -8.24
C LYS A 77 -13.07 -2.80 -6.98
N GLY A 78 -12.59 -3.27 -5.82
CA GLY A 78 -13.07 -2.84 -4.51
C GLY A 78 -12.76 -3.86 -3.42
N ALA A 79 -13.29 -3.60 -2.22
CA ALA A 79 -13.31 -4.55 -1.12
C ALA A 79 -14.73 -5.07 -0.92
N PHE A 80 -14.90 -6.38 -0.96
CA PHE A 80 -16.16 -7.06 -0.64
C PHE A 80 -16.27 -7.23 0.87
N ILE A 81 -17.42 -6.88 1.46
CA ILE A 81 -17.67 -7.04 2.90
C ILE A 81 -18.50 -8.30 3.14
N SER A 82 -17.97 -9.24 3.91
CA SER A 82 -18.67 -10.46 4.32
C SER A 82 -19.25 -10.38 5.74
N GLN A 83 -18.68 -9.55 6.61
CA GLN A 83 -19.13 -9.38 7.99
C GLN A 83 -18.79 -7.98 8.54
N VAL A 84 -19.64 -7.47 9.42
CA VAL A 84 -19.43 -6.27 10.27
C VAL A 84 -19.49 -6.69 11.73
#